data_AF-A0A3L7NI68-F1
#
_entry.id   AF-A0A3L7NI68-F1
#
_cell.length_a   1.000
_cell.length_b   1.000
_cell.length_c   1.000
_cell.angle_alpha   90.00
_cell.angle_beta   90.00
_cell.angle_gamma   90.00
#
_symmetry.space_group_name_H-M   'P 1'
#
loop_
_entity.id
_entity.type
_entity.pdbx_description
1 polymer ?
#
loop_
_entity_poly.entity_id
_entity_poly.type
_entity_poly.pdbx_seq_one_letter_code
_entity_poly.pdbx_strand_id
1 'polypeptide(L)'
;MCRDLHRRRGGSACRRCRGDSCAPGHRSPRPGGRLMSSSGLAGPWGAVAAAVLGVVLGRLLTLLTGGWLASCERELAHEQPGPRATDPSRAIELAAVAVAVALWWWEVHQSGQAPLDGKGGQLSLPAGELACRYGAHLTLFWLLAAATWIDFRYRVIPDWITLPGLLVALVAVWLVPGILLPVAAEIPRSFALSLYSPDVLGWAGPLRFMVAQGGWESPRTVAALAISVGIYAAWWWACTAPGSGPAVPWWRSSRGAVLLAGLVAILAAWTHGGDRFAGLFSGLIGVIVSGGLVWAIRCGATWALGREAMGMGDVTLMAMVGAWLGWQSCVVAFFLAAFIGLGHGMWQIALHRESELPFGPSLCLASAAVVIGWGPLWDRIGPLFADPLLMAAVVAAVVVLTAITLFLWRLVRPLLAGGG
;
A
#
# COMPACT_ATOMS: atom_id res chain seq x y z
N MET A 1 -33.81 -53.40 21.94
CA MET A 1 -33.98 -54.23 23.16
C MET A 1 -32.90 -55.31 23.14
N CYS A 2 -32.26 -55.56 24.28
CA CYS A 2 -31.26 -56.57 24.64
C CYS A 2 -30.75 -57.61 23.61
N ARG A 3 -29.41 -57.70 23.56
CA ARG A 3 -28.53 -58.88 23.73
C ARG A 3 -28.84 -60.24 23.06
N ASP A 4 -27.72 -60.80 22.60
CA ASP A 4 -27.35 -62.21 22.41
C ASP A 4 -27.78 -62.94 21.13
N LEU A 5 -26.78 -63.38 20.36
CA LEU A 5 -26.57 -64.80 20.04
C LEU A 5 -25.24 -65.04 19.29
N HIS A 6 -24.31 -65.69 19.99
CA HIS A 6 -23.24 -66.48 19.39
C HIS A 6 -23.82 -67.67 18.62
N ARG A 7 -23.35 -67.95 17.38
CA ARG A 7 -22.74 -69.25 16.99
C ARG A 7 -22.41 -69.35 15.48
N ARG A 8 -21.14 -69.73 15.25
CA ARG A 8 -20.62 -70.79 14.37
C ARG A 8 -20.38 -70.54 12.87
N ARG A 9 -19.06 -70.64 12.58
CA ARG A 9 -18.37 -71.51 11.60
C ARG A 9 -18.45 -71.16 10.11
N GLY A 10 -17.26 -71.13 9.49
CA GLY A 10 -17.08 -71.45 8.07
C GLY A 10 -16.04 -70.55 7.42
N GLY A 11 -14.80 -71.05 7.31
CA GLY A 11 -13.74 -70.33 6.61
C GLY A 11 -14.05 -70.14 5.13
N SER A 12 -13.55 -69.05 4.56
CA SER A 12 -13.16 -69.00 3.15
C SER A 12 -12.23 -67.82 2.87
N ALA A 13 -11.05 -68.20 2.39
CA ALA A 13 -10.32 -67.57 1.30
C ALA A 13 -10.15 -66.05 1.28
N CYS A 14 -8.92 -65.66 1.64
CA CYS A 14 -8.15 -64.64 0.92
C CYS A 14 -8.39 -64.74 -0.60
N ARG A 15 -9.07 -63.74 -1.19
CA ARG A 15 -9.08 -63.52 -2.64
C ARG A 15 -8.69 -62.08 -2.94
N ARG A 16 -7.47 -61.97 -3.46
CA ARG A 16 -7.02 -61.00 -4.46
C ARG A 16 -8.17 -60.46 -5.31
N CYS A 17 -8.38 -59.15 -5.25
CA CYS A 17 -8.77 -58.36 -6.41
C CYS A 17 -7.53 -57.59 -6.87
N ARG A 18 -6.90 -58.09 -7.93
CA ARG A 18 -6.09 -57.30 -8.86
C ARG A 18 -7.07 -56.69 -9.86
N GLY A 19 -6.94 -55.41 -10.15
CA GLY A 19 -7.77 -54.71 -11.14
C GLY A 19 -7.69 -53.21 -10.99
N ASP A 20 -6.53 -52.68 -11.38
CA ASP A 20 -6.24 -51.34 -11.90
C ASP A 20 -7.31 -50.25 -11.75
N SER A 21 -6.98 -49.22 -10.95
CA SER A 21 -7.15 -47.78 -11.23
C SER A 21 -7.21 -47.01 -9.91
N CYS A 22 -6.13 -46.30 -9.54
CA CYS A 22 -6.18 -44.98 -8.89
C CYS A 22 -4.80 -44.53 -8.35
N ALA A 23 -4.41 -43.33 -8.80
CA ALA A 23 -3.48 -42.36 -8.21
C ALA A 23 -1.97 -42.69 -8.12
N PRO A 24 -1.09 -41.90 -8.78
CA PRO A 24 0.33 -41.95 -8.50
C PRO A 24 0.59 -41.44 -7.08
N GLY A 25 1.19 -42.30 -6.25
CA GLY A 25 1.53 -41.98 -4.87
C GLY A 25 2.39 -40.73 -4.75
N HIS A 26 1.93 -39.81 -3.90
CA HIS A 26 2.75 -38.75 -3.31
C HIS A 26 3.99 -39.37 -2.68
N ARG A 27 5.12 -39.28 -3.38
CA ARG A 27 6.43 -39.46 -2.76
C ARG A 27 6.63 -38.31 -1.78
N SER A 28 6.81 -38.65 -0.51
CA SER A 28 7.37 -37.73 0.48
C SER A 28 8.69 -37.17 -0.05
N PRO A 29 8.92 -35.84 -0.04
CA PRO A 29 10.20 -35.30 -0.45
C PRO A 29 11.24 -35.71 0.58
N ARG A 30 12.25 -36.46 0.15
CA ARG A 30 13.47 -36.74 0.93
C ARG A 30 14.12 -35.39 1.29
N PRO A 31 14.59 -35.17 2.52
CA PRO A 31 15.36 -33.99 2.87
C PRO A 31 16.77 -34.18 2.32
N GLY A 32 17.03 -33.70 1.11
CA GLY A 32 18.32 -33.93 0.46
C GLY A 32 18.50 -33.28 -0.90
N GLY A 33 17.63 -32.32 -1.27
CA GLY A 33 17.87 -31.42 -2.39
C GLY A 33 18.62 -30.20 -1.89
N ARG A 34 19.83 -29.99 -2.41
CA ARG A 34 20.68 -28.83 -2.15
C ARG A 34 19.89 -27.55 -2.52
N LEU A 35 19.22 -26.96 -1.54
CA LEU A 35 18.69 -25.60 -1.63
C LEU A 35 19.88 -24.70 -1.97
N MET A 36 19.80 -23.98 -3.10
CA MET A 36 20.68 -22.83 -3.34
C MET A 36 20.62 -21.98 -2.08
N SER A 37 21.77 -21.84 -1.42
CA SER A 37 21.85 -21.29 -0.08
C SER A 37 21.33 -19.87 -0.06
N SER A 38 20.45 -19.59 0.90
CA SER A 38 20.00 -18.25 1.33
C SER A 38 21.14 -17.30 1.72
N SER A 39 22.40 -17.70 1.58
CA SER A 39 23.59 -16.97 2.01
C SER A 39 23.99 -15.79 1.11
N GLY A 40 23.50 -15.70 -0.13
CA GLY A 40 23.87 -14.63 -1.05
C GLY A 40 23.23 -13.27 -0.71
N LEU A 41 21.90 -13.24 -0.59
CA LEU A 41 21.12 -12.00 -0.37
C LEU A 41 21.08 -11.56 1.10
N ALA A 42 21.17 -12.49 2.04
CA ALA A 42 21.23 -12.19 3.48
C ALA A 42 22.68 -12.04 3.99
N GLY A 43 23.68 -12.34 3.16
CA GLY A 43 25.10 -12.18 3.49
C GLY A 43 25.63 -10.76 3.32
N PRO A 44 26.94 -10.53 3.56
CA PRO A 44 27.55 -9.20 3.48
C PRO A 44 27.44 -8.54 2.10
N TRP A 45 27.35 -9.35 1.03
CA TRP A 45 27.13 -8.86 -0.33
C TRP A 45 25.75 -8.24 -0.54
N GLY A 46 24.74 -8.65 0.23
CA GLY A 46 23.42 -8.03 0.23
C GLY A 46 23.47 -6.59 0.76
N ALA A 47 24.21 -6.36 1.85
CA ALA A 47 24.40 -5.02 2.41
C ALA A 47 25.13 -4.08 1.42
N VAL A 48 26.16 -4.60 0.74
CA VAL A 48 26.88 -3.84 -0.29
C VAL A 48 25.97 -3.50 -1.47
N ALA A 49 25.18 -4.46 -1.95
CA ALA A 49 24.21 -4.21 -3.02
C ALA A 49 23.15 -3.17 -2.62
N ALA A 50 22.63 -3.25 -1.39
CA ALA A 50 21.71 -2.27 -0.82
C ALA A 50 22.33 -0.86 -0.74
N ALA A 51 23.59 -0.77 -0.32
CA ALA A 51 24.33 0.49 -0.27
C ALA A 51 24.52 1.10 -1.67
N VAL A 52 24.92 0.29 -2.66
CA VAL A 52 25.07 0.72 -4.07
C VAL A 52 23.73 1.19 -4.64
N LEU A 53 22.65 0.45 -4.40
CA LEU A 53 21.31 0.83 -4.82
C LEU A 53 20.87 2.14 -4.15
N GLY A 54 21.17 2.31 -2.86
CA GLY A 54 20.94 3.56 -2.13
C GLY A 54 21.71 4.76 -2.71
N VAL A 55 22.96 4.57 -3.14
CA VAL A 55 23.74 5.62 -3.84
C VAL A 55 23.07 5.97 -5.17
N VAL A 56 22.69 4.98 -5.98
CA VAL A 56 22.04 5.19 -7.28
C VAL A 56 20.71 5.93 -7.10
N LEU A 57 19.86 5.49 -6.18
CA LEU A 57 18.57 6.12 -5.91
C LEU A 57 18.72 7.50 -5.29
N GLY A 58 19.70 7.71 -4.40
CA GLY A 58 20.04 9.03 -3.86
C GLY A 58 20.43 10.00 -4.95
N ARG A 59 21.32 9.59 -5.87
CA ARG A 59 21.70 10.39 -7.04
C ARG A 59 20.53 10.64 -7.98
N LEU A 60 19.71 9.64 -8.25
CA LEU A 60 18.50 9.78 -9.05
C LEU A 60 17.53 10.78 -8.40
N LEU A 61 17.37 10.73 -7.06
CA LEU A 61 16.55 11.68 -6.30
C LEU A 61 17.06 13.09 -6.49
N THR A 62 18.36 13.31 -6.29
CA THR A 62 19.00 14.62 -6.45
C THR A 62 18.93 15.13 -7.89
N LEU A 63 19.08 14.25 -8.90
CA LEU A 63 18.98 14.63 -10.31
C LEU A 63 17.54 14.99 -10.70
N LEU A 64 16.55 14.20 -10.27
CA LEU A 64 15.16 14.44 -10.61
C LEU A 64 14.59 15.63 -9.85
N THR A 65 14.83 15.72 -8.54
CA THR A 65 14.45 16.90 -7.76
C THR A 65 15.23 18.12 -8.24
N GLY A 66 16.55 18.06 -8.39
CA GLY A 66 17.37 19.20 -8.84
C GLY A 66 17.04 19.69 -10.25
N GLY A 67 16.88 18.78 -11.22
CA GLY A 67 16.54 19.13 -12.61
C GLY A 67 15.11 19.65 -12.78
N TRP A 68 14.16 19.09 -12.03
CA TRP A 68 12.78 19.57 -12.02
C TRP A 68 12.63 20.87 -11.23
N LEU A 69 13.23 20.98 -10.03
CA LEU A 69 13.28 22.23 -9.28
C LEU A 69 13.92 23.35 -10.10
N ALA A 70 15.02 23.09 -10.81
CA ALA A 70 15.63 24.09 -11.68
C ALA A 70 14.72 24.48 -12.86
N SER A 71 13.80 23.60 -13.28
CA SER A 71 12.81 23.91 -14.32
C SER A 71 11.63 24.72 -13.77
N CYS A 72 11.12 24.37 -12.58
CA CYS A 72 10.07 25.12 -11.91
C CYS A 72 10.55 26.45 -11.33
N GLU A 73 11.77 26.54 -10.82
CA GLU A 73 12.38 27.81 -10.43
C GLU A 73 12.55 28.72 -11.65
N ARG A 74 12.84 28.18 -12.85
CA ARG A 74 12.86 28.98 -14.09
C ARG A 74 11.48 29.52 -14.47
N GLU A 75 10.41 28.78 -14.18
CA GLU A 75 9.03 29.23 -14.41
C GLU A 75 8.53 30.20 -13.31
N LEU A 76 8.90 29.97 -12.04
CA LEU A 76 8.49 30.77 -10.87
C LEU A 76 9.37 32.01 -10.63
N ALA A 77 10.61 32.04 -11.12
CA ALA A 77 11.53 33.18 -10.99
C ALA A 77 11.07 34.43 -11.76
N HIS A 78 9.96 34.34 -12.50
CA HIS A 78 9.27 35.53 -12.99
C HIS A 78 8.57 36.33 -11.88
N GLU A 79 8.38 35.79 -10.66
CA GLU A 79 7.65 36.50 -9.61
C GLU A 79 8.46 36.88 -8.37
N GLN A 80 9.34 36.05 -7.77
CA GLN A 80 10.24 36.51 -6.67
C GLN A 80 11.53 35.66 -6.51
N PRO A 81 12.69 36.28 -6.21
CA PRO A 81 13.92 35.55 -5.91
C PRO A 81 13.92 35.01 -4.46
N GLY A 82 13.84 33.70 -4.30
CA GLY A 82 14.01 33.01 -3.02
C GLY A 82 15.48 32.94 -2.55
N PRO A 83 15.73 32.64 -1.25
CA PRO A 83 17.08 32.59 -0.69
C PRO A 83 17.96 31.51 -1.36
N ARG A 84 19.28 31.76 -1.45
CA ARG A 84 20.28 30.82 -2.01
C ARG A 84 20.28 29.50 -1.22
N ALA A 85 19.89 28.42 -1.89
CA ALA A 85 19.91 27.08 -1.33
C ALA A 85 21.35 26.61 -1.04
N THR A 86 21.63 26.18 0.19
CA THR A 86 22.72 25.26 0.48
C THR A 86 22.49 23.98 -0.31
N ASP A 87 23.49 23.48 -1.04
CA ASP A 87 23.37 22.26 -1.85
C ASP A 87 23.13 21.04 -0.93
N PRO A 88 21.89 20.56 -0.77
CA PRO A 88 21.57 19.47 0.13
C PRO A 88 21.86 18.10 -0.51
N SER A 89 22.44 18.08 -1.73
CA SER A 89 22.69 16.89 -2.54
C SER A 89 23.35 15.76 -1.76
N ARG A 90 24.43 16.06 -1.01
CA ARG A 90 25.17 15.07 -0.23
C ARG A 90 24.38 14.54 0.96
N ALA A 91 23.61 15.39 1.64
CA ALA A 91 22.80 14.96 2.78
C ALA A 91 21.67 14.03 2.32
N ILE A 92 21.04 14.35 1.18
CA ILE A 92 20.01 13.52 0.56
C ILE A 92 20.59 12.18 0.10
N GLU A 93 21.77 12.17 -0.54
CA GLU A 93 22.44 10.93 -0.97
C GLU A 93 22.79 10.05 0.23
N LEU A 94 23.37 10.62 1.30
CA LEU A 94 23.69 9.89 2.53
C LEU A 94 22.43 9.33 3.21
N ALA A 95 21.35 10.11 3.28
CA ALA A 95 20.08 9.65 3.83
C ALA A 95 19.48 8.52 3.00
N ALA A 96 19.53 8.61 1.66
CA ALA A 96 19.04 7.55 0.77
C ALA A 96 19.83 6.24 0.94
N VAL A 97 21.16 6.32 1.09
CA VAL A 97 22.01 5.16 1.41
C VAL A 97 21.64 4.56 2.75
N ALA A 98 21.50 5.39 3.79
CA ALA A 98 21.14 4.92 5.13
C ALA A 98 19.78 4.22 5.13
N VAL A 99 18.77 4.79 4.47
CA VAL A 99 17.43 4.19 4.32
C VAL A 99 17.50 2.88 3.54
N ALA A 100 18.22 2.83 2.42
CA ALA A 100 18.35 1.62 1.62
C ALA A 100 18.98 0.46 2.39
N VAL A 101 20.05 0.73 3.16
CA VAL A 101 20.72 -0.27 3.99
C VAL A 101 19.84 -0.68 5.16
N ALA A 102 19.18 0.27 5.83
CA ALA A 102 18.30 -0.01 6.96
C ALA A 102 17.09 -0.86 6.55
N LEU A 103 16.45 -0.53 5.42
CA LEU A 103 15.34 -1.31 4.87
C LEU A 103 15.79 -2.70 4.44
N TRP A 104 16.97 -2.85 3.81
CA TRP A 104 17.48 -4.18 3.46
C TRP A 104 17.75 -5.01 4.71
N TRP A 105 18.38 -4.40 5.72
CA TRP A 105 18.65 -5.06 7.00
C TRP A 105 17.35 -5.53 7.65
N TRP A 106 16.33 -4.67 7.68
CA TRP A 106 15.05 -5.00 8.29
C TRP A 106 14.25 -6.03 7.49
N GLU A 107 14.01 -5.79 6.21
CA GLU A 107 13.09 -6.60 5.41
C GLU A 107 13.72 -7.89 4.91
N VAL A 108 14.99 -7.87 4.51
CA VAL A 108 15.66 -9.01 3.87
C VAL A 108 16.48 -9.80 4.89
N HIS A 109 17.32 -9.13 5.68
CA HIS A 109 18.22 -9.83 6.60
C HIS A 109 17.50 -10.33 7.85
N GLN A 110 16.70 -9.47 8.49
CA GLN A 110 15.93 -9.83 9.70
C GLN A 110 14.56 -10.47 9.38
N SER A 111 14.11 -10.44 8.12
CA SER A 111 12.73 -10.81 7.77
C SER A 111 11.71 -10.12 8.68
N GLY A 112 11.94 -8.85 9.05
CA GLY A 112 11.19 -8.16 10.10
C GLY A 112 9.71 -7.93 9.79
N GLN A 113 9.31 -8.05 8.52
CA GLN A 113 7.92 -8.03 8.07
C GLN A 113 7.27 -9.42 8.00
N ALA A 114 7.99 -10.50 8.31
CA ALA A 114 7.44 -11.85 8.32
C ALA A 114 6.29 -11.96 9.34
N PRO A 115 5.08 -12.38 8.92
CA PRO A 115 3.96 -12.55 9.84
C PRO A 115 4.25 -13.64 10.87
N LEU A 116 3.63 -13.53 12.04
CA LEU A 116 3.72 -14.54 13.09
C LEU A 116 2.67 -15.64 12.89
N ASP A 117 3.02 -16.87 13.25
CA ASP A 117 2.07 -17.97 13.38
C ASP A 117 1.26 -17.87 14.68
N GLY A 118 0.26 -18.74 14.84
CA GLY A 118 -0.57 -18.76 16.06
C GLY A 118 0.16 -19.07 17.38
N LYS A 119 1.48 -19.35 17.35
CA LYS A 119 2.34 -19.57 18.52
C LYS A 119 3.42 -18.47 18.67
N GLY A 120 3.43 -17.45 17.82
CA GLY A 120 4.41 -16.37 17.82
C GLY A 120 5.71 -16.68 17.07
N GLY A 121 5.78 -17.78 16.31
CA GLY A 121 6.91 -18.10 15.43
C GLY A 121 6.81 -17.37 14.10
N GLN A 122 7.92 -16.82 13.60
CA GLN A 122 7.93 -16.14 12.30
C GLN A 122 7.74 -17.12 11.14
N LEU A 123 6.85 -16.78 10.21
CA LEU A 123 6.65 -17.51 8.96
C LEU A 123 7.78 -17.21 7.98
N SER A 124 8.33 -18.24 7.35
CA SER A 124 9.39 -18.07 6.35
C SER A 124 8.85 -17.55 5.03
N LEU A 125 9.43 -16.46 4.53
CA LEU A 125 9.16 -15.91 3.20
C LEU A 125 10.25 -16.32 2.20
N PRO A 126 9.91 -16.61 0.93
CA PRO A 126 10.90 -16.89 -0.10
C PRO A 126 11.87 -15.71 -0.31
N ALA A 127 13.16 -15.99 -0.47
CA ALA A 127 14.17 -14.93 -0.63
C ALA A 127 13.93 -14.01 -1.84
N GLY A 128 13.36 -14.56 -2.94
CA GLY A 128 12.99 -13.75 -4.11
C GLY A 128 11.85 -12.78 -3.82
N GLU A 129 10.89 -13.16 -2.98
CA GLU A 129 9.78 -12.29 -2.57
C GLU A 129 10.28 -11.15 -1.69
N LEU A 130 11.15 -11.46 -0.72
CA LEU A 130 11.80 -10.45 0.13
C LEU A 130 12.58 -9.43 -0.68
N ALA A 131 13.34 -9.87 -1.69
CA ALA A 131 14.11 -8.98 -2.56
C ALA A 131 13.20 -8.06 -3.41
N CYS A 132 12.13 -8.61 -4.00
CA CYS A 132 11.18 -7.83 -4.78
C CYS A 132 10.42 -6.81 -3.91
N ARG A 133 9.99 -7.21 -2.71
CA ARG A 133 9.33 -6.33 -1.73
C ARG A 133 10.25 -5.19 -1.31
N TYR A 134 11.50 -5.51 -0.94
CA TYR A 134 12.51 -4.51 -0.61
C TYR A 134 12.70 -3.48 -1.74
N GLY A 135 12.85 -3.93 -2.99
CA GLY A 135 13.00 -3.02 -4.13
C GLY A 135 11.79 -2.12 -4.34
N ALA A 136 10.58 -2.64 -4.13
CA ALA A 136 9.35 -1.90 -4.23
C ALA A 136 9.18 -0.87 -3.11
N HIS A 137 9.37 -1.26 -1.85
CA HIS A 137 9.32 -0.34 -0.72
C HIS A 137 10.40 0.72 -0.81
N LEU A 138 11.59 0.37 -1.29
CA LEU A 138 12.65 1.35 -1.53
C LEU A 138 12.25 2.37 -2.61
N THR A 139 11.58 1.92 -3.67
CA THR A 139 11.02 2.80 -4.71
C THR A 139 9.92 3.70 -4.12
N LEU A 140 9.03 3.16 -3.30
CA LEU A 140 8.00 3.95 -2.61
C LEU A 140 8.64 4.99 -1.69
N PHE A 141 9.61 4.62 -0.85
CA PHE A 141 10.31 5.55 0.04
C PHE A 141 11.01 6.66 -0.73
N TRP A 142 11.59 6.32 -1.87
CA TRP A 142 12.19 7.29 -2.78
C TRP A 142 11.15 8.28 -3.34
N LEU A 143 9.96 7.82 -3.75
CA LEU A 143 8.85 8.68 -4.17
C LEU A 143 8.31 9.56 -3.03
N LEU A 144 8.15 9.00 -1.82
CA LEU A 144 7.70 9.72 -0.63
C LEU A 144 8.71 10.80 -0.22
N ALA A 145 10.01 10.50 -0.28
CA ALA A 145 11.07 11.46 -0.02
C ALA A 145 11.06 12.60 -1.05
N ALA A 146 10.88 12.27 -2.34
CA ALA A 146 10.76 13.25 -3.41
C ALA A 146 9.56 14.18 -3.20
N ALA A 147 8.38 13.61 -2.93
CA ALA A 147 7.16 14.36 -2.63
C ALA A 147 7.34 15.26 -1.41
N THR A 148 7.91 14.74 -0.32
CA THR A 148 8.15 15.48 0.93
C THR A 148 9.11 16.65 0.73
N TRP A 149 10.18 16.45 -0.02
CA TRP A 149 11.18 17.50 -0.28
C TRP A 149 10.59 18.67 -1.08
N ILE A 150 9.79 18.34 -2.10
CA ILE A 150 9.12 19.34 -2.93
C ILE A 150 8.04 20.05 -2.12
N ASP A 151 7.28 19.32 -1.32
CA ASP A 151 6.22 19.87 -0.49
C ASP A 151 6.76 20.80 0.61
N PHE A 152 7.89 20.48 1.24
CA PHE A 152 8.53 21.42 2.18
C PHE A 152 8.96 22.73 1.54
N ARG A 153 9.36 22.71 0.26
CA ARG A 153 9.88 23.90 -0.42
C ARG A 153 8.80 24.72 -1.13
N TYR A 154 7.80 24.06 -1.70
CA TYR A 154 6.78 24.70 -2.55
C TYR A 154 5.35 24.50 -2.05
N ARG A 155 5.13 23.73 -0.98
CA ARG A 155 3.80 23.39 -0.43
C ARG A 155 2.84 22.81 -1.48
N VAL A 156 3.41 22.09 -2.44
CA VAL A 156 2.69 21.45 -3.55
C VAL A 156 3.24 20.05 -3.75
N ILE A 157 2.34 19.08 -3.86
CA ILE A 157 2.68 17.72 -4.26
C ILE A 157 2.53 17.60 -5.79
N PRO A 158 3.60 17.25 -6.51
CA PRO A 158 3.56 17.18 -7.96
C PRO A 158 2.86 15.94 -8.52
N ASP A 159 1.95 16.15 -9.46
CA ASP A 159 1.25 15.06 -10.17
C ASP A 159 2.19 14.17 -11.01
N TRP A 160 3.30 14.70 -11.50
CA TRP A 160 4.30 13.91 -12.23
C TRP A 160 5.12 12.99 -11.33
N ILE A 161 4.94 13.04 -10.00
CA ILE A 161 5.43 11.99 -9.09
C ILE A 161 4.31 11.00 -8.81
N THR A 162 3.14 11.50 -8.39
CA THR A 162 2.05 10.65 -7.89
C THR A 162 1.39 9.81 -8.99
N LEU A 163 1.15 10.38 -10.18
CA LEU A 163 0.52 9.66 -11.30
C LEU A 163 1.40 8.53 -11.86
N PRO A 164 2.66 8.77 -12.28
CA PRO A 164 3.50 7.67 -12.74
C PRO A 164 3.85 6.71 -11.60
N GLY A 165 4.03 7.21 -10.37
CA GLY A 165 4.23 6.37 -9.19
C GLY A 165 3.08 5.38 -8.98
N LEU A 166 1.83 5.80 -9.20
CA LEU A 166 0.65 4.94 -9.12
C LEU A 166 0.61 3.93 -10.26
N LEU A 167 0.88 4.34 -11.50
CA LEU A 167 0.90 3.42 -12.64
C LEU A 167 1.99 2.35 -12.49
N VAL A 168 3.18 2.75 -12.03
CA VAL A 168 4.28 1.83 -11.71
C VAL A 168 3.87 0.86 -10.60
N ALA A 169 3.19 1.33 -9.55
CA ALA A 169 2.68 0.48 -8.48
C ALA A 169 1.72 -0.61 -9.01
N LEU A 170 0.73 -0.21 -9.83
CA LEU A 170 -0.25 -1.16 -10.39
C LEU A 170 0.42 -2.23 -11.25
N VAL A 171 1.41 -1.86 -12.06
CA VAL A 171 2.21 -2.82 -12.84
C VAL A 171 3.06 -3.70 -11.93
N ALA A 172 3.73 -3.13 -10.93
CA ALA A 172 4.58 -3.86 -10.00
C ALA A 172 3.80 -4.91 -9.21
N VAL A 173 2.66 -4.53 -8.64
CA VAL A 173 1.79 -5.42 -7.86
C VAL A 173 1.13 -6.48 -8.75
N TRP A 174 0.83 -6.18 -10.02
CA TRP A 174 0.37 -7.20 -10.97
C TRP A 174 1.46 -8.24 -11.28
N LEU A 175 2.71 -7.80 -11.47
CA LEU A 175 3.84 -8.69 -11.78
C LEU A 175 4.24 -9.54 -10.56
N VAL A 176 4.29 -8.92 -9.39
CA VAL A 176 4.74 -9.52 -8.13
C VAL A 176 3.79 -9.11 -7.00
N PRO A 177 2.71 -9.86 -6.76
CA PRO A 177 1.75 -9.56 -5.69
C PRO A 177 2.39 -9.51 -4.29
N GLY A 178 3.47 -10.28 -4.08
CA GLY A 178 4.23 -10.30 -2.83
C GLY A 178 4.93 -8.99 -2.48
N ILE A 179 4.91 -7.97 -3.34
CA ILE A 179 5.33 -6.61 -3.01
C ILE A 179 4.44 -5.98 -1.93
N LEU A 180 3.15 -6.32 -1.91
CA LEU A 180 2.23 -5.86 -0.89
C LEU A 180 2.63 -6.38 0.50
N LEU A 181 2.12 -5.72 1.53
CA LEU A 181 2.44 -6.04 2.92
C LEU A 181 1.89 -7.43 3.32
N PRO A 182 2.74 -8.31 3.88
CA PRO A 182 2.36 -9.69 4.18
C PRO A 182 1.52 -9.79 5.45
N VAL A 183 0.64 -10.79 5.50
CA VAL A 183 -0.20 -11.10 6.65
C VAL A 183 -0.28 -12.61 6.87
N ALA A 184 -0.60 -13.03 8.10
CA ALA A 184 -0.80 -14.44 8.39
C ALA A 184 -2.24 -14.85 8.03
N ALA A 185 -2.39 -15.75 7.06
CA ALA A 185 -3.66 -16.39 6.75
C ALA A 185 -3.79 -17.71 7.52
N GLU A 186 -4.87 -17.85 8.27
CA GLU A 186 -5.27 -19.06 8.99
C GLU A 186 -6.05 -20.01 8.08
N ILE A 187 -5.51 -21.21 7.90
CA ILE A 187 -6.09 -22.27 7.10
C ILE A 187 -6.71 -23.28 8.08
N PRO A 188 -8.05 -23.26 8.26
CA PRO A 188 -8.71 -24.17 9.18
C PRO A 188 -8.58 -25.61 8.70
N ARG A 189 -8.33 -26.54 9.63
CA ARG A 189 -8.20 -27.96 9.36
C ARG A 189 -9.13 -28.75 10.27
N SER A 190 -9.90 -29.67 9.70
CA SER A 190 -10.96 -30.39 10.43
C SER A 190 -10.45 -31.26 11.59
N PHE A 191 -9.19 -31.71 11.55
CA PHE A 191 -8.62 -32.64 12.52
C PHE A 191 -7.20 -32.26 12.98
N ALA A 192 -6.80 -31.01 12.78
CA ALA A 192 -5.48 -30.51 13.16
C ALA A 192 -5.56 -29.05 13.57
N LEU A 193 -4.55 -28.56 14.30
CA LEU A 193 -4.39 -27.12 14.54
C LEU A 193 -4.37 -26.37 13.21
N SER A 194 -4.95 -25.18 13.19
CA SER A 194 -4.95 -24.31 12.02
C SER A 194 -3.53 -24.09 11.51
N LEU A 195 -3.34 -24.23 10.20
CA LEU A 195 -2.06 -23.92 9.56
C LEU A 195 -2.04 -22.43 9.25
N TYR A 196 -0.95 -21.75 9.58
CA TYR A 196 -0.73 -20.37 9.15
C TYR A 196 0.15 -20.36 7.90
N SER A 197 -0.24 -19.59 6.89
CA SER A 197 0.54 -19.35 5.68
C SER A 197 0.71 -17.85 5.48
N PRO A 198 1.88 -17.37 5.01
CA PRO A 198 1.98 -16.00 4.55
C PRO A 198 1.02 -15.81 3.38
N ASP A 199 0.27 -14.72 3.43
CA ASP A 199 -0.62 -14.25 2.37
C ASP A 199 -0.47 -12.73 2.24
N VAL A 200 -1.05 -12.16 1.20
CA VAL A 200 -1.08 -10.73 0.94
C VAL A 200 -2.44 -10.18 1.34
N LEU A 201 -2.50 -8.91 1.76
CA LEU A 201 -3.76 -8.22 2.00
C LEU A 201 -4.67 -8.27 0.75
N GLY A 202 -5.73 -9.07 0.83
CA GLY A 202 -6.81 -9.09 -0.16
C GLY A 202 -7.72 -7.86 -0.08
N TRP A 203 -8.50 -7.64 -1.13
CA TRP A 203 -9.35 -6.46 -1.26
C TRP A 203 -10.51 -6.37 -0.26
N ALA A 204 -11.11 -7.51 0.12
CA ALA A 204 -12.33 -7.58 0.95
C ALA A 204 -12.10 -7.96 2.42
N GLY A 205 -10.85 -8.01 2.88
CA GLY A 205 -10.49 -8.74 4.11
C GLY A 205 -11.46 -8.56 5.28
N PRO A 206 -11.86 -9.69 5.91
CA PRO A 206 -11.29 -9.98 7.23
C PRO A 206 -10.47 -11.29 7.36
N LEU A 207 -9.15 -11.13 7.46
CA LEU A 207 -8.26 -11.45 8.60
C LEU A 207 -8.00 -12.82 9.23
N ARG A 208 -8.65 -13.90 8.82
CA ARG A 208 -8.15 -15.24 9.17
C ARG A 208 -8.22 -16.20 7.99
N PHE A 209 -9.09 -16.02 7.02
CA PHE A 209 -9.27 -17.03 5.98
C PHE A 209 -8.65 -16.56 4.65
N MET A 210 -7.98 -17.48 3.94
CA MET A 210 -7.46 -17.25 2.58
C MET A 210 -8.51 -16.55 1.72
N VAL A 211 -8.08 -15.61 0.87
CA VAL A 211 -8.90 -14.97 -0.17
C VAL A 211 -9.88 -16.01 -0.72
N ALA A 212 -11.17 -15.78 -0.50
CA ALA A 212 -12.22 -16.75 -0.81
C ALA A 212 -12.17 -17.11 -2.31
N GLN A 213 -11.52 -18.23 -2.64
CA GLN A 213 -11.32 -18.64 -4.03
C GLN A 213 -12.62 -19.03 -4.76
N GLY A 214 -13.77 -19.04 -4.06
CA GLY A 214 -15.07 -19.52 -4.58
C GLY A 214 -16.25 -18.55 -4.52
N GLY A 215 -16.09 -17.30 -4.04
CA GLY A 215 -17.21 -16.33 -3.94
C GLY A 215 -17.32 -15.37 -5.14
N TRP A 216 -18.35 -14.50 -5.15
CA TRP A 216 -18.42 -13.34 -6.06
C TRP A 216 -17.19 -12.42 -5.92
N GLU A 217 -16.56 -12.51 -4.75
CA GLU A 217 -15.34 -11.83 -4.32
C GLU A 217 -14.06 -12.38 -4.96
N SER A 218 -14.16 -13.50 -5.68
CA SER A 218 -13.04 -14.09 -6.39
C SER A 218 -12.59 -13.14 -7.51
N PRO A 219 -11.29 -12.86 -7.65
CA PRO A 219 -10.76 -12.02 -8.72
C PRO A 219 -11.05 -12.55 -10.14
N ARG A 220 -11.57 -13.78 -10.28
CA ARG A 220 -11.97 -14.35 -11.58
C ARG A 220 -13.35 -13.92 -12.07
N THR A 221 -14.13 -13.21 -11.26
CA THR A 221 -15.49 -12.82 -11.63
C THR A 221 -15.50 -11.61 -12.57
N VAL A 222 -16.56 -11.51 -13.39
CA VAL A 222 -16.82 -10.31 -14.21
C VAL A 222 -17.08 -9.09 -13.32
N ALA A 223 -17.60 -9.30 -12.11
CA ALA A 223 -17.76 -8.25 -11.11
C ALA A 223 -16.41 -7.63 -10.71
N ALA A 224 -15.39 -8.45 -10.42
CA ALA A 224 -14.05 -7.94 -10.10
C ALA A 224 -13.42 -7.13 -11.24
N LEU A 225 -13.62 -7.56 -12.49
CA LEU A 225 -13.22 -6.79 -13.68
C LEU A 225 -13.96 -5.44 -13.76
N ALA A 226 -15.29 -5.46 -13.62
CA ALA A 226 -16.12 -4.25 -13.69
C ALA A 226 -15.74 -3.24 -12.60
N ILE A 227 -15.48 -3.71 -11.37
CA ILE A 227 -15.01 -2.87 -10.26
C ILE A 227 -13.62 -2.31 -10.58
N SER A 228 -12.69 -3.14 -11.07
CA SER A 228 -11.33 -2.69 -11.43
C SER A 228 -11.36 -1.58 -12.50
N VAL A 229 -12.17 -1.78 -13.55
CA VAL A 229 -12.39 -0.80 -14.62
C VAL A 229 -13.03 0.47 -14.07
N GLY A 230 -14.04 0.33 -13.21
CA GLY A 230 -14.74 1.46 -12.59
C GLY A 230 -13.80 2.31 -11.72
N ILE A 231 -12.97 1.67 -10.89
CA ILE A 231 -11.99 2.35 -10.05
C ILE A 231 -10.95 3.08 -10.91
N TYR A 232 -10.38 2.40 -11.91
CA TYR A 232 -9.38 3.02 -12.79
C TYR A 232 -9.96 4.21 -13.57
N ALA A 233 -11.19 4.09 -14.07
CA ALA A 233 -11.89 5.18 -14.75
C ALA A 233 -12.20 6.36 -13.79
N ALA A 234 -12.60 6.07 -12.55
CA ALA A 234 -12.83 7.09 -11.53
C ALA A 234 -11.54 7.83 -11.15
N TRP A 235 -10.45 7.09 -10.95
CA TRP A 235 -9.11 7.67 -10.73
C TRP A 235 -8.68 8.53 -11.91
N TRP A 236 -8.79 8.01 -13.14
CA TRP A 236 -8.44 8.73 -14.36
C TRP A 236 -9.23 10.03 -14.46
N TRP A 237 -10.55 9.99 -14.23
CA TRP A 237 -11.40 11.17 -14.29
C TRP A 237 -11.02 12.22 -13.24
N ALA A 238 -10.76 11.80 -12.00
CA ALA A 238 -10.48 12.70 -10.89
C ALA A 238 -9.04 13.27 -10.92
N CYS A 239 -8.05 12.45 -11.24
CA CYS A 239 -6.63 12.79 -11.07
C CYS A 239 -5.95 13.22 -12.37
N THR A 240 -6.59 13.03 -13.53
CA THR A 240 -6.05 13.49 -14.82
C THR A 240 -6.97 14.53 -15.45
N ALA A 241 -7.27 15.63 -14.76
CA ALA A 241 -8.26 16.61 -15.21
C ALA A 241 -7.92 17.29 -16.57
N PRO A 242 -8.94 17.79 -17.31
CA PRO A 242 -8.92 18.99 -18.14
C PRO A 242 -7.65 19.81 -18.31
N GLY A 243 -6.74 19.57 -19.28
CA GLY A 243 -5.76 20.62 -19.59
C GLY A 243 -6.47 21.88 -20.09
N SER A 244 -6.00 23.09 -19.76
CA SER A 244 -6.53 24.39 -20.24
C SER A 244 -6.27 24.69 -21.72
N GLY A 245 -5.77 23.70 -22.47
CA GLY A 245 -5.44 23.80 -23.88
C GLY A 245 -6.66 23.70 -24.81
N PRO A 246 -6.45 23.84 -26.13
CA PRO A 246 -7.51 23.71 -27.13
C PRO A 246 -8.23 22.36 -27.00
N ALA A 247 -9.54 22.36 -27.23
CA ALA A 247 -10.38 21.17 -27.12
C ALA A 247 -9.99 20.11 -28.17
N VAL A 248 -9.05 19.23 -27.83
CA VAL A 248 -8.71 18.05 -28.61
C VAL A 248 -9.70 16.93 -28.24
N PRO A 249 -10.22 16.16 -29.21
CA PRO A 249 -11.05 14.99 -28.90
C PRO A 249 -10.33 14.04 -27.95
N TRP A 250 -11.04 13.51 -26.95
CA TRP A 250 -10.42 12.77 -25.84
C TRP A 250 -9.53 11.62 -26.32
N TRP A 251 -9.92 10.90 -27.38
CA TRP A 251 -9.16 9.76 -27.93
C TRP A 251 -7.85 10.14 -28.64
N ARG A 252 -7.63 11.41 -28.98
CA ARG A 252 -6.37 11.92 -29.54
C ARG A 252 -5.50 12.62 -28.50
N SER A 253 -5.98 12.75 -27.27
CA SER A 253 -5.21 13.35 -26.17
C SER A 253 -4.35 12.31 -25.46
N SER A 254 -3.21 12.72 -24.90
CA SER A 254 -2.37 11.88 -24.04
C SER A 254 -3.17 11.29 -22.87
N ARG A 255 -4.20 12.01 -22.40
CA ARG A 255 -5.13 11.57 -21.36
C ARG A 255 -5.98 10.38 -21.80
N GLY A 256 -6.53 10.43 -23.01
CA GLY A 256 -7.29 9.31 -23.58
C GLY A 256 -6.41 8.09 -23.83
N ALA A 257 -5.15 8.30 -24.21
CA ALA A 257 -4.18 7.21 -24.36
C ALA A 257 -3.93 6.49 -23.03
N VAL A 258 -3.77 7.22 -21.92
CA VAL A 258 -3.61 6.63 -20.57
C VAL A 258 -4.86 5.84 -20.17
N LEU A 259 -6.07 6.36 -20.42
CA LEU A 259 -7.30 5.63 -20.14
C LEU A 259 -7.35 4.31 -20.92
N LEU A 260 -7.20 4.37 -22.25
CA LEU A 260 -7.28 3.20 -23.12
C LEU A 260 -6.20 2.18 -22.78
N ALA A 261 -4.96 2.61 -22.57
CA ALA A 261 -3.86 1.74 -22.19
C ALA A 261 -4.14 1.01 -20.87
N GLY A 262 -4.64 1.72 -19.86
CA GLY A 262 -4.97 1.11 -18.57
C GLY A 262 -6.17 0.16 -18.64
N LEU A 263 -7.20 0.49 -19.41
CA LEU A 263 -8.34 -0.42 -19.63
C LEU A 263 -7.91 -1.71 -20.32
N VAL A 264 -7.07 -1.60 -21.36
CA VAL A 264 -6.48 -2.77 -22.04
C VAL A 264 -5.60 -3.57 -21.08
N ALA A 265 -4.78 -2.92 -20.26
CA ALA A 265 -3.93 -3.58 -19.28
C ALA A 265 -4.73 -4.31 -18.21
N ILE A 266 -5.82 -3.73 -17.69
CA ILE A 266 -6.71 -4.37 -16.71
C ILE A 266 -7.40 -5.58 -17.32
N LEU A 267 -7.90 -5.46 -18.55
CA LEU A 267 -8.50 -6.58 -19.26
C LEU A 267 -7.49 -7.71 -19.49
N ALA A 268 -6.28 -7.38 -19.92
CA ALA A 268 -5.20 -8.35 -20.09
C ALA A 268 -4.79 -8.98 -18.75
N ALA A 269 -4.72 -8.22 -17.67
CA ALA A 269 -4.41 -8.74 -16.34
C ALA A 269 -5.50 -9.72 -15.86
N TRP A 270 -6.77 -9.39 -16.11
CA TRP A 270 -7.91 -10.24 -15.76
C TRP A 270 -7.92 -11.56 -16.55
N THR A 271 -7.57 -11.55 -17.83
CA THR A 271 -7.49 -12.79 -18.63
C THR A 271 -6.36 -13.70 -18.19
N HIS A 272 -5.27 -13.16 -17.65
CA HIS A 272 -4.21 -13.98 -17.02
C HIS A 272 -4.66 -14.57 -15.69
N GLY A 273 -5.51 -13.86 -14.94
CA GLY A 273 -6.09 -14.28 -13.68
C GLY A 273 -5.05 -14.63 -12.60
N GLY A 274 -5.46 -15.45 -11.63
CA GLY A 274 -4.61 -15.91 -10.53
C GLY A 274 -4.22 -14.80 -9.55
N ASP A 275 -3.15 -15.05 -8.79
CA ASP A 275 -2.68 -14.16 -7.72
C ASP A 275 -2.23 -12.79 -8.26
N ARG A 276 -1.79 -12.75 -9.53
CA ARG A 276 -1.40 -11.52 -10.24
C ARG A 276 -2.55 -10.53 -10.34
N PHE A 277 -3.71 -11.00 -10.77
CA PHE A 277 -4.90 -10.15 -10.84
C PHE A 277 -5.44 -9.83 -9.43
N ALA A 278 -5.32 -10.76 -8.48
CA ALA A 278 -5.68 -10.50 -7.08
C ALA A 278 -4.85 -9.35 -6.48
N GLY A 279 -3.54 -9.33 -6.75
CA GLY A 279 -2.65 -8.23 -6.38
C GLY A 279 -3.08 -6.91 -7.01
N LEU A 280 -3.24 -6.88 -8.34
CA LEU A 280 -3.69 -5.67 -9.06
C LEU A 280 -5.01 -5.13 -8.48
N PHE A 281 -5.95 -6.02 -8.21
CA PHE A 281 -7.24 -5.66 -7.65
C PHE A 281 -7.11 -5.07 -6.23
N SER A 282 -6.26 -5.66 -5.38
CA SER A 282 -5.95 -5.10 -4.06
C SER A 282 -5.32 -3.71 -4.15
N GLY A 283 -4.39 -3.50 -5.10
CA GLY A 283 -3.81 -2.19 -5.38
C GLY A 283 -4.84 -1.16 -5.83
N LEU A 284 -5.75 -1.51 -6.74
CA LEU A 284 -6.84 -0.62 -7.18
C LEU A 284 -7.80 -0.28 -6.02
N ILE A 285 -8.12 -1.25 -5.17
CA ILE A 285 -8.95 -1.02 -3.99
C ILE A 285 -8.21 -0.10 -3.00
N GLY A 286 -6.89 -0.28 -2.87
CA GLY A 286 -5.99 0.66 -2.23
C GLY A 286 -6.15 2.08 -2.76
N VAL A 287 -6.07 2.28 -4.09
CA VAL A 287 -6.23 3.60 -4.75
C VAL A 287 -7.54 4.28 -4.33
N ILE A 288 -8.68 3.59 -4.45
CA ILE A 288 -9.98 4.21 -4.20
C ILE A 288 -10.25 4.44 -2.71
N VAL A 289 -9.83 3.52 -1.83
CA VAL A 289 -10.09 3.67 -0.38
C VAL A 289 -9.19 4.74 0.22
N SER A 290 -7.89 4.70 -0.07
CA SER A 290 -6.93 5.67 0.46
C SER A 290 -7.17 7.08 -0.09
N GLY A 291 -7.28 7.22 -1.41
CA GLY A 291 -7.58 8.50 -2.06
C GLY A 291 -8.99 8.98 -1.68
N GLY A 292 -9.98 8.08 -1.68
CA GLY A 292 -11.36 8.39 -1.32
C GLY A 292 -11.52 8.86 0.13
N LEU A 293 -10.77 8.28 1.07
CA LEU A 293 -10.75 8.70 2.47
C LEU A 293 -10.27 10.15 2.61
N VAL A 294 -9.12 10.46 2.02
CA VAL A 294 -8.53 11.80 2.04
C VAL A 294 -9.44 12.80 1.32
N TRP A 295 -10.04 12.39 0.20
CA TRP A 295 -10.98 13.21 -0.56
C TRP A 295 -12.28 13.47 0.22
N ALA A 296 -12.81 12.48 0.96
CA ALA A 296 -14.01 12.65 1.77
C ALA A 296 -13.79 13.69 2.89
N ILE A 297 -12.62 13.66 3.54
CA ILE A 297 -12.24 14.66 4.55
C ILE A 297 -12.07 16.02 3.92
N ARG A 298 -11.39 16.11 2.77
CA ARG A 298 -11.28 17.36 2.01
C ARG A 298 -12.65 17.96 1.71
N CYS A 299 -13.60 17.16 1.22
CA CYS A 299 -14.96 17.61 0.91
C CYS A 299 -15.70 18.08 2.16
N GLY A 300 -15.70 17.29 3.24
CA GLY A 300 -16.36 17.65 4.50
C GLY A 300 -15.78 18.91 5.14
N ALA A 301 -14.45 19.04 5.17
CA ALA A 301 -13.76 20.20 5.71
C ALA A 301 -13.95 21.45 4.85
N THR A 302 -13.93 21.32 3.51
CA THR A 302 -14.16 22.44 2.58
C THR A 302 -15.59 22.97 2.71
N TRP A 303 -16.57 22.07 2.82
CA TRP A 303 -17.96 22.44 3.09
C TRP A 303 -18.11 23.16 4.43
N ALA A 304 -17.50 22.63 5.49
CA ALA A 304 -17.55 23.22 6.83
C ALA A 304 -16.91 24.62 6.89
N LEU A 305 -15.70 24.78 6.33
CA LEU A 305 -14.93 26.02 6.39
C LEU A 305 -15.37 27.07 5.36
N GLY A 306 -16.04 26.67 4.27
CA GLY A 306 -16.44 27.56 3.18
C GLY A 306 -15.28 28.04 2.30
N ARG A 307 -14.11 27.40 2.42
CA ARG A 307 -12.92 27.60 1.60
C ARG A 307 -12.22 26.25 1.43
N GLU A 308 -11.40 26.10 0.39
CA GLU A 308 -10.66 24.87 0.17
C GLU A 308 -9.79 24.54 1.39
N ALA A 309 -10.08 23.39 2.01
CA ALA A 309 -9.45 22.98 3.26
C ALA A 309 -8.14 22.21 3.05
N MET A 310 -7.99 21.53 1.92
CA MET A 310 -6.87 20.63 1.65
C MET A 310 -6.58 20.52 0.16
N GLY A 311 -5.30 20.35 -0.18
CA GLY A 311 -4.85 20.25 -1.57
C GLY A 311 -5.28 18.93 -2.23
N MET A 312 -5.50 18.95 -3.55
CA MET A 312 -5.74 17.72 -4.31
C MET A 312 -4.51 16.80 -4.34
N GLY A 313 -3.31 17.37 -4.17
CA GLY A 313 -2.05 16.62 -4.12
C GLY A 313 -2.00 15.56 -3.01
N ASP A 314 -2.61 15.81 -1.84
CA ASP A 314 -2.66 14.83 -0.76
C ASP A 314 -3.52 13.61 -1.13
N VAL A 315 -4.58 13.83 -1.91
CA VAL A 315 -5.46 12.78 -2.42
C VAL A 315 -4.71 11.92 -3.44
N THR A 316 -4.00 12.54 -4.39
CA THR A 316 -3.23 11.79 -5.41
C THR A 316 -2.04 11.06 -4.80
N LEU A 317 -1.39 11.64 -3.78
CA LEU A 317 -0.35 10.99 -2.99
C LEU A 317 -0.89 9.73 -2.30
N MET A 318 -1.98 9.84 -1.56
CA MET A 318 -2.52 8.68 -0.84
C MET A 318 -3.07 7.63 -1.80
N ALA A 319 -3.69 8.02 -2.92
CA ALA A 319 -4.05 7.10 -3.99
C ALA A 319 -2.84 6.29 -4.50
N MET A 320 -1.69 6.95 -4.72
CA MET A 320 -0.44 6.28 -5.09
C MET A 320 0.03 5.31 -3.99
N VAL A 321 0.07 5.76 -2.73
CA VAL A 321 0.47 4.91 -1.59
C VAL A 321 -0.45 3.69 -1.47
N GLY A 322 -1.76 3.85 -1.67
CA GLY A 322 -2.74 2.78 -1.70
C GLY A 322 -2.46 1.75 -2.78
N ALA A 323 -2.01 2.16 -3.96
CA ALA A 323 -1.61 1.24 -5.02
C ALA A 323 -0.41 0.35 -4.62
N TRP A 324 0.51 0.88 -3.82
CA TRP A 324 1.70 0.14 -3.36
C TRP A 324 1.44 -0.76 -2.15
N LEU A 325 0.60 -0.33 -1.21
CA LEU A 325 0.48 -0.95 0.11
C LEU A 325 -0.87 -1.63 0.39
N GLY A 326 -1.88 -1.41 -0.47
CA GLY A 326 -3.27 -1.80 -0.21
C GLY A 326 -4.00 -0.81 0.69
N TRP A 327 -5.27 -1.08 0.99
CA TRP A 327 -6.12 -0.12 1.71
C TRP A 327 -5.97 -0.17 3.23
N GLN A 328 -5.74 -1.35 3.82
CA GLN A 328 -5.71 -1.53 5.28
C GLN A 328 -4.55 -0.73 5.89
N SER A 329 -3.36 -0.89 5.34
CA SER A 329 -2.16 -0.14 5.71
C SER A 329 -2.36 1.37 5.53
N CYS A 330 -3.06 1.81 4.48
CA CYS A 330 -3.34 3.21 4.23
C CYS A 330 -4.34 3.82 5.20
N VAL A 331 -5.34 3.08 5.67
CA VAL A 331 -6.25 3.54 6.73
C VAL A 331 -5.44 3.81 8.00
N VAL A 332 -4.53 2.89 8.35
CA VAL A 332 -3.65 3.06 9.52
C VAL A 332 -2.70 4.24 9.33
N ALA A 333 -2.09 4.36 8.15
CA ALA A 333 -1.20 5.49 7.81
C ALA A 333 -1.95 6.82 7.89
N PHE A 334 -3.20 6.88 7.43
CA PHE A 334 -4.02 8.08 7.51
C PHE A 334 -4.25 8.54 8.96
N PHE A 335 -4.67 7.63 9.84
CA PHE A 335 -4.85 7.97 11.25
C PHE A 335 -3.54 8.33 11.94
N LEU A 336 -2.46 7.60 11.65
CA LEU A 336 -1.13 7.91 12.17
C LEU A 336 -0.64 9.28 11.70
N ALA A 337 -0.91 9.66 10.45
CA ALA A 337 -0.59 10.98 9.90
C ALA A 337 -1.32 12.10 10.64
N ALA A 338 -2.58 11.91 11.03
CA ALA A 338 -3.30 12.87 11.84
C ALA A 338 -2.62 13.14 13.20
N PHE A 339 -2.12 12.09 13.87
CA PHE A 339 -1.37 12.24 15.13
C PHE A 339 -0.01 12.90 14.92
N ILE A 340 0.73 12.49 13.88
CA ILE A 340 2.03 13.09 13.53
C ILE A 340 1.86 14.57 13.19
N GLY A 341 0.86 14.89 12.36
CA GLY A 341 0.53 16.25 11.94
C GLY A 341 0.10 17.12 13.11
N LEU A 342 -0.72 16.59 14.03
CA LEU A 342 -1.10 17.29 15.26
C LEU A 342 0.13 17.60 16.14
N GLY A 343 0.99 16.61 16.38
CA GLY A 343 2.20 16.80 17.18
C GLY A 343 3.15 17.81 16.57
N HIS A 344 3.39 17.72 15.26
CA HIS A 344 4.21 18.68 14.52
C HIS A 344 3.59 20.08 14.53
N GLY A 345 2.26 20.20 14.41
CA GLY A 345 1.53 21.46 14.51
C GLY A 345 1.66 22.12 15.87
N MET A 346 1.49 21.37 16.94
CA MET A 346 1.68 21.89 18.30
C MET A 346 3.11 22.38 18.53
N TRP A 347 4.10 21.61 18.07
CA TRP A 347 5.51 21.97 18.15
C TRP A 347 5.82 23.28 17.42
N GLN A 348 5.32 23.44 16.19
CA GLN A 348 5.57 24.65 15.41
C GLN A 348 4.86 25.88 15.95
N ILE A 349 3.61 25.75 16.41
CA ILE A 349 2.88 26.87 17.04
C ILE A 349 3.64 27.35 18.29
N ALA A 350 4.21 26.41 19.07
CA ALA A 350 4.96 26.74 20.28
C ALA A 350 6.26 27.51 20.00
N LEU A 351 6.97 27.20 18.91
CA LEU A 351 8.29 27.77 18.62
C LEU A 351 8.28 28.92 17.61
N HIS A 352 7.49 28.80 16.54
CA HIS A 352 7.59 29.67 15.36
C HIS A 352 6.35 30.55 15.12
N ARG A 353 5.25 30.30 15.85
CA ARG A 353 3.95 31.01 15.69
C ARG A 353 3.39 30.98 14.26
N GLU A 354 3.85 30.04 13.43
CA GLU A 354 3.32 29.83 12.09
C GLU A 354 2.02 29.01 12.14
N SER A 355 1.03 29.38 11.33
CA SER A 355 -0.33 28.82 11.37
C SER A 355 -0.68 27.92 10.17
N GLU A 356 0.25 27.72 9.23
CA GLU A 356 0.00 26.97 8.01
C GLU A 356 1.06 25.88 7.82
N LEU A 357 0.62 24.63 7.97
CA LEU A 357 1.46 23.45 7.84
C LEU A 357 1.02 22.59 6.67
N PRO A 358 1.94 22.18 5.78
CA PRO A 358 1.62 21.18 4.77
C PRO A 358 1.36 19.83 5.46
N PHE A 359 0.26 19.18 5.09
CA PHE A 359 -0.13 17.87 5.64
C PHE A 359 0.61 16.71 4.97
N GLY A 360 1.01 16.89 3.70
CA GLY A 360 1.77 15.94 2.89
C GLY A 360 2.96 15.25 3.59
N PRO A 361 3.84 15.95 4.35
CA PRO A 361 5.00 15.31 4.96
C PRO A 361 4.60 14.36 6.08
N SER A 362 3.49 14.66 6.78
CA SER A 362 2.94 13.79 7.81
C SER A 362 2.35 12.51 7.22
N LEU A 363 1.72 12.59 6.04
CA LEU A 363 1.24 11.43 5.28
C LEU A 363 2.39 10.55 4.81
N CYS A 364 3.44 11.16 4.24
CA CYS A 364 4.65 10.44 3.82
C CYS A 364 5.33 9.74 5.00
N LEU A 365 5.50 10.44 6.13
CA LEU A 365 6.14 9.89 7.32
C LEU A 365 5.31 8.75 7.93
N ALA A 366 3.99 8.92 8.02
CA ALA A 366 3.10 7.87 8.52
C ALA A 366 3.12 6.63 7.62
N SER A 367 3.10 6.81 6.30
CA SER A 367 3.18 5.71 5.33
C SER A 367 4.48 4.92 5.48
N ALA A 368 5.62 5.63 5.57
CA ALA A 368 6.92 5.01 5.81
C ALA A 368 6.97 4.28 7.17
N ALA A 369 6.41 4.87 8.23
CA ALA A 369 6.35 4.25 9.56
C ALA A 369 5.49 2.98 9.56
N VAL A 370 4.37 2.96 8.85
CA VAL A 370 3.52 1.76 8.70
C VAL A 370 4.26 0.65 7.97
N VAL A 371 5.01 0.95 6.89
CA VAL A 371 5.81 -0.06 6.17
C VAL A 371 6.88 -0.67 7.09
N ILE A 372 7.64 0.17 7.81
CA ILE A 372 8.70 -0.31 8.71
C ILE A 372 8.08 -1.14 9.86
N GLY A 373 7.00 -0.64 10.46
CA GLY A 373 6.36 -1.26 11.63
C GLY A 373 5.33 -2.35 11.32
N TRP A 374 5.14 -2.74 10.06
CA TRP A 374 3.95 -3.48 9.63
C TRP A 374 3.69 -4.77 10.41
N GLY A 375 4.68 -5.67 10.52
CA GLY A 375 4.49 -6.97 11.17
C GLY A 375 3.96 -6.84 12.61
N PRO A 376 4.72 -6.20 13.52
CA PRO A 376 4.28 -5.97 14.90
C PRO A 376 2.99 -5.16 15.03
N LEU A 377 2.74 -4.25 14.08
CA LEU A 377 1.54 -3.42 14.06
C LEU A 377 0.31 -4.27 13.73
N TRP A 378 0.37 -5.04 12.64
CA TRP A 378 -0.73 -5.87 12.16
C TRP A 378 -1.15 -6.94 13.17
N ASP A 379 -0.21 -7.54 13.89
CA ASP A 379 -0.52 -8.51 14.95
C ASP A 379 -1.45 -7.93 16.04
N ARG A 380 -1.36 -6.62 16.29
CA ARG A 380 -2.18 -5.93 17.30
C ARG A 380 -3.48 -5.39 16.73
N ILE A 381 -3.43 -4.77 15.55
CA ILE A 381 -4.56 -4.04 14.98
C ILE A 381 -5.39 -4.86 14.00
N GLY A 382 -4.85 -5.97 13.50
CA GLY A 382 -5.50 -6.86 12.56
C GLY A 382 -6.94 -7.15 12.98
N PRO A 383 -7.24 -7.58 14.22
CA PRO A 383 -8.61 -7.86 14.64
C PRO A 383 -9.62 -6.71 14.43
N LEU A 384 -9.19 -5.44 14.37
CA LEU A 384 -10.08 -4.30 14.11
C LEU A 384 -10.63 -4.30 12.67
N PHE A 385 -9.87 -4.85 11.72
CA PHE A 385 -10.29 -4.99 10.33
C PHE A 385 -11.04 -6.31 10.08
N ALA A 386 -11.43 -7.02 11.15
CA ALA A 386 -12.21 -8.26 11.04
C ALA A 386 -13.68 -8.01 10.62
N ASP A 387 -14.17 -6.78 10.77
CA ASP A 387 -15.48 -6.37 10.29
C ASP A 387 -15.33 -5.10 9.41
N PRO A 388 -15.34 -5.25 8.07
CA PRO A 388 -15.21 -4.12 7.15
C PRO A 388 -16.32 -3.08 7.29
N LEU A 389 -17.53 -3.50 7.66
CA LEU A 389 -18.66 -2.58 7.81
C LEU A 389 -18.49 -1.71 9.05
N LEU A 390 -18.06 -2.32 10.16
CA LEU A 390 -17.70 -1.57 11.37
C LEU A 390 -16.57 -0.58 11.08
N MET A 391 -15.51 -1.02 10.38
CA MET A 391 -14.40 -0.14 10.01
C MET A 391 -14.88 1.03 9.14
N ALA A 392 -15.70 0.77 8.12
CA ALA A 392 -16.29 1.80 7.28
C ALA A 392 -17.15 2.79 8.09
N ALA A 393 -17.94 2.28 9.05
CA ALA A 393 -18.75 3.11 9.94
C ALA A 393 -17.87 4.01 10.84
N VAL A 394 -16.78 3.48 11.41
CA VAL A 394 -15.82 4.26 12.21
C VAL A 394 -15.18 5.36 11.37
N VAL A 395 -14.71 5.02 10.17
CA VAL A 395 -14.12 5.99 9.25
C VAL A 395 -15.13 7.08 8.87
N ALA A 396 -16.36 6.71 8.51
CA ALA A 396 -17.42 7.66 8.20
C ALA A 396 -17.74 8.57 9.38
N ALA A 397 -17.82 8.02 10.60
CA ALA A 397 -18.03 8.78 11.82
C ALA A 397 -16.91 9.81 12.03
N VAL A 398 -15.64 9.44 11.84
CA VAL A 398 -14.49 10.37 11.93
C VAL A 398 -14.61 11.51 10.92
N VAL A 399 -14.94 11.20 9.66
CA VAL A 399 -15.12 12.22 8.61
C VAL A 399 -16.22 13.21 8.99
N VAL A 400 -17.38 12.69 9.38
CA VAL A 400 -18.55 13.50 9.75
C VAL A 400 -18.27 14.33 10.99
N LEU A 401 -17.70 13.74 12.04
CA LEU A 401 -17.34 14.45 13.28
C LEU A 401 -16.34 15.56 13.00
N THR A 402 -15.32 15.31 12.17
CA THR A 402 -14.35 16.34 11.78
C THR A 402 -15.03 17.52 11.07
N ALA A 403 -15.93 17.25 10.13
CA ALA A 403 -16.69 18.29 9.45
C ALA A 403 -17.57 19.09 10.43
N ILE A 404 -18.26 18.42 11.37
CA ILE A 404 -19.07 19.06 12.41
C ILE A 404 -18.19 19.94 13.30
N THR A 405 -17.05 19.44 13.79
CA THR A 405 -16.14 20.22 14.64
C THR A 405 -15.64 21.47 13.93
N LEU A 406 -15.25 21.37 12.66
CA LEU A 406 -14.82 22.52 11.86
C LEU A 406 -15.96 23.52 11.60
N PHE A 407 -17.17 23.04 11.40
CA PHE A 407 -18.36 23.88 11.22
C PHE A 407 -18.69 24.64 12.50
N LEU A 408 -18.70 23.96 13.65
CA LEU A 408 -18.89 24.59 14.96
C LEU A 408 -17.79 25.62 15.24
N TRP A 409 -16.53 25.29 14.93
CA TRP A 409 -15.42 26.23 15.06
C TRP A 409 -15.64 27.50 14.22
N ARG A 410 -16.10 27.34 12.97
CA ARG A 410 -16.43 28.48 12.09
C ARG A 410 -17.53 29.37 12.68
N LEU A 411 -18.52 28.81 13.37
CA LEU A 411 -19.58 29.58 14.03
C LEU A 411 -19.07 30.32 15.28
N VAL A 412 -18.20 29.71 16.06
CA VAL A 412 -17.69 30.28 17.33
C VAL A 412 -16.58 31.32 17.09
N ARG A 413 -15.74 31.13 16.07
CA ARG A 413 -14.57 31.98 15.80
C ARG A 413 -14.89 33.49 15.75
N PRO A 414 -15.97 33.97 15.07
CA PRO A 414 -16.32 35.39 15.07
C PRO A 414 -16.71 35.94 16.45
N LEU A 415 -17.35 35.12 17.30
CA LEU A 415 -17.77 35.53 18.65
C LEU A 415 -16.57 35.76 19.57
N LEU A 416 -15.53 34.93 19.43
CA LEU A 416 -14.28 35.09 20.19
C LEU A 416 -13.44 36.27 19.68
N ALA A 417 -13.52 36.60 18.38
CA ALA A 417 -12.78 37.70 17.79
C ALA A 417 -13.42 39.08 18.01
N GLY A 418 -14.74 39.13 18.25
CA GLY A 418 -15.50 40.38 18.46
C GLY A 418 -15.58 40.87 19.91
N GLY A 419 -14.90 40.21 20.85
CA GLY A 419 -14.88 40.57 22.28
C GLY A 419 -13.63 41.32 22.75
N GLY A 420 -12.82 41.84 21.82
CA GLY A 420 -11.58 42.57 22.09
C GLY A 420 -11.68 44.07 21.87
#